data_AF-A0A2V6LHB0-F1
#
_entry.id   AF-A0A2V6LHB0-F1
#
_cell.length_a   1.000
_cell.length_b   1.000
_cell.length_c   1.000
_cell.angle_alpha   90.00
_cell.angle_beta   90.00
_cell.angle_gamma   90.00
#
_symmetry.space_group_name_H-M   'P 1'
#
loop_
_entity.id
_entity.type
_entity.pdbx_description
1 polymer ?
#
loop_
_entity_poly.entity_id
_entity_poly.type
_entity_poly.pdbx_seq_one_letter_code
_entity_poly.pdbx_strand_id
1 'polypeptide(L)'
;PLAEANRMVNGTNPFLESIKIGEYIRAQSSVSDTIAVLGSEPQIYFYSRRHSATGYIYTYGLMEPQPYAHQMQQEMMREIETAHPKFLVMVVVNKSWLAGRDSDQSILRWADAYCDTNYEEVGLINISDRGTDYYLSGRPPNVTPTADHILIYRRKA
;
A
#
# COMPACT_ATOMS: atom_id res chain seq x y z
N PRO A 1 14.34 8.57 -20.79
CA PRO A 1 13.11 9.28 -20.34
C PRO A 1 12.96 9.25 -18.80
N LEU A 2 12.10 10.08 -18.19
CA LEU A 2 11.97 10.14 -16.71
C LEU A 2 11.71 8.76 -16.07
N ALA A 3 10.88 7.92 -16.71
CA ALA A 3 10.57 6.59 -16.20
C ALA A 3 11.79 5.67 -16.12
N GLU A 4 12.60 5.68 -17.18
CA GLU A 4 13.84 4.91 -17.29
C GLU A 4 14.89 5.39 -16.28
N ALA A 5 15.08 6.72 -16.16
CA ALA A 5 16.00 7.30 -15.19
C ALA A 5 15.61 6.96 -13.75
N ASN A 6 14.31 7.04 -13.41
CA ASN A 6 13.83 6.63 -12.09
C ASN A 6 14.11 5.15 -11.81
N ARG A 7 13.85 4.25 -12.79
CA ARG A 7 14.07 2.82 -12.59
C ARG A 7 15.57 2.49 -12.46
N MET A 8 16.44 3.18 -13.19
CA MET A 8 17.90 3.04 -13.05
C MET A 8 18.41 3.44 -11.66
N VAL A 9 17.88 4.51 -11.06
CA VAL A 9 18.36 5.03 -9.77
C VAL A 9 17.69 4.34 -8.58
N ASN A 10 16.38 4.12 -8.66
CA ASN A 10 15.56 3.71 -7.53
C ASN A 10 15.11 2.24 -7.59
N GLY A 11 15.40 1.52 -8.68
CA GLY A 11 14.90 0.18 -8.90
C GLY A 11 13.37 0.14 -8.82
N THR A 12 12.81 -0.95 -8.28
CA THR A 12 11.37 -1.19 -8.16
C THR A 12 10.65 -0.34 -7.10
N ASN A 13 11.31 0.63 -6.46
CA ASN A 13 10.63 1.54 -5.53
C ASN A 13 9.47 2.28 -6.23
N PRO A 14 8.26 2.28 -5.65
CA PRO A 14 7.02 2.66 -6.33
C PRO A 14 6.77 4.19 -6.43
N PHE A 15 7.79 4.95 -6.82
CA PHE A 15 7.69 6.42 -6.90
C PHE A 15 6.77 6.89 -8.03
N LEU A 16 6.90 6.31 -9.22
CA LEU A 16 6.05 6.67 -10.37
C LEU A 16 4.65 6.08 -10.24
N GLU A 17 4.60 4.88 -9.66
CA GLU A 17 3.37 4.14 -9.38
C GLU A 17 2.47 4.94 -8.43
N SER A 18 3.06 5.56 -7.40
CA SER A 18 2.34 6.39 -6.44
C SER A 18 1.55 7.53 -7.08
N ILE A 19 2.03 8.09 -8.20
CA ILE A 19 1.33 9.15 -8.93
C ILE A 19 0.01 8.59 -9.50
N LYS A 20 0.10 7.52 -10.27
CA LYS A 20 -1.08 6.92 -10.92
C LYS A 20 -2.07 6.33 -9.91
N ILE A 21 -1.56 5.70 -8.85
CA ILE A 21 -2.40 5.19 -7.75
C ILE A 21 -3.15 6.33 -7.07
N GLY A 22 -2.44 7.44 -6.77
CA GLY A 22 -3.06 8.62 -6.17
C GLY A 22 -4.15 9.21 -7.06
N GLU A 23 -3.89 9.38 -8.35
CA GLU A 23 -4.86 9.88 -9.33
C GLU A 23 -6.11 8.98 -9.42
N TYR A 24 -5.91 7.66 -9.46
CA TYR A 24 -7.00 6.69 -9.45
C TYR A 24 -7.87 6.81 -8.20
N ILE A 25 -7.26 6.79 -7.02
CA ILE A 25 -7.97 6.92 -5.74
C ILE A 25 -8.74 8.23 -5.70
N ARG A 26 -8.13 9.35 -6.11
CA ARG A 26 -8.77 10.67 -6.15
C ARG A 26 -10.03 10.66 -7.00
N ALA A 27 -10.00 10.02 -8.17
CA ALA A 27 -11.14 9.93 -9.07
C ALA A 27 -12.27 9.03 -8.53
N GLN A 28 -11.95 8.09 -7.64
CA GLN A 28 -12.88 7.08 -7.12
C GLN A 28 -13.33 7.34 -5.66
N SER A 29 -13.04 8.51 -5.12
CA SER A 29 -13.37 8.89 -3.74
C SER A 29 -13.82 10.34 -3.61
N SER A 30 -14.57 10.63 -2.56
CA SER A 30 -14.87 11.98 -2.09
C SER A 30 -13.68 12.56 -1.31
N VAL A 31 -13.64 13.89 -1.17
CA VAL A 31 -12.57 14.58 -0.43
C VAL A 31 -12.54 14.25 1.06
N SER A 32 -13.65 13.78 1.63
CA SER A 32 -13.77 13.37 3.03
C SER A 32 -13.41 11.90 3.27
N ASP A 33 -13.28 11.10 2.21
CA ASP A 33 -12.90 9.69 2.35
C ASP A 33 -11.43 9.61 2.82
N THR A 34 -11.17 8.71 3.77
CA THR A 34 -9.81 8.37 4.21
C THR A 34 -9.30 7.14 3.47
N ILE A 35 -7.98 7.03 3.37
CA ILE A 35 -7.29 5.84 2.85
C ILE A 35 -6.22 5.40 3.85
N ALA A 36 -5.80 4.14 3.80
CA ALA A 36 -4.56 3.72 4.46
C ALA A 36 -3.60 3.07 3.46
N VAL A 37 -2.33 3.41 3.57
CA VAL A 37 -1.22 2.81 2.83
C VAL A 37 -0.48 1.89 3.78
N LEU A 38 -0.53 0.59 3.50
CA LEU A 38 0.24 -0.44 4.18
C LEU A 38 1.57 -0.57 3.43
N GLY A 39 2.48 0.34 3.78
CA GLY A 39 3.75 0.58 3.12
C GLY A 39 4.31 1.95 3.49
N SER A 40 5.44 2.32 2.88
CA SER A 40 6.16 3.57 3.14
C SER A 40 6.02 4.55 1.97
N GLU A 41 4.82 4.61 1.39
CA GLU A 41 4.48 5.41 0.20
C GLU A 41 3.56 6.59 0.55
N PRO A 42 4.01 7.58 1.34
CA PRO A 42 3.19 8.72 1.69
C PRO A 42 2.83 9.59 0.49
N GLN A 43 3.56 9.45 -0.64
CA GLN A 43 3.27 10.15 -1.89
C GLN A 43 1.83 9.89 -2.36
N ILE A 44 1.27 8.72 -2.07
CA ILE A 44 -0.10 8.36 -2.44
C ILE A 44 -1.11 9.28 -1.76
N TYR A 45 -0.92 9.65 -0.48
CA TYR A 45 -1.79 10.62 0.20
C TYR A 45 -1.74 12.00 -0.49
N PHE A 46 -0.55 12.45 -0.88
CA PHE A 46 -0.37 13.73 -1.57
C PHE A 46 -1.05 13.75 -2.95
N TYR A 47 -0.80 12.74 -3.79
CA TYR A 47 -1.37 12.69 -5.14
C TYR A 47 -2.88 12.41 -5.13
N SER A 48 -3.36 11.59 -4.19
CA SER A 48 -4.80 11.34 -4.02
C SER A 48 -5.55 12.50 -3.41
N ARG A 49 -4.85 13.37 -2.65
CA ARG A 49 -5.45 14.42 -1.83
C ARG A 49 -6.48 13.83 -0.85
N ARG A 50 -6.10 12.74 -0.18
CA ARG A 50 -6.91 12.08 0.86
C ARG A 50 -6.15 12.01 2.16
N HIS A 51 -6.87 12.14 3.26
CA HIS A 51 -6.28 11.98 4.58
C HIS A 51 -5.99 10.52 4.87
N SER A 52 -4.91 10.30 5.63
CA SER A 52 -4.59 8.99 6.18
C SER A 52 -5.63 8.58 7.24
N ALA A 53 -5.98 7.30 7.24
CA ALA A 53 -6.84 6.68 8.25
C ALA A 53 -6.10 6.39 9.57
N THR A 54 -4.78 6.56 9.57
CA THR A 54 -3.89 6.24 10.69
C THR A 54 -2.79 7.30 10.82
N GLY A 55 -2.26 7.49 12.03
CA GLY A 55 -1.10 8.34 12.27
C GLY A 55 0.21 7.82 11.66
N TYR A 56 0.24 6.54 11.27
CA TYR A 56 1.42 5.86 10.74
C TYR A 56 1.55 6.07 9.22
N ILE A 57 2.38 7.05 8.82
CA ILE A 57 2.66 7.36 7.41
C ILE A 57 3.88 6.63 6.82
N TYR A 58 4.64 5.92 7.67
CA TYR A 58 5.76 5.05 7.32
C TYR A 58 5.71 3.78 8.18
N THR A 59 6.15 2.65 7.62
CA THR A 59 6.10 1.35 8.30
C THR A 59 7.46 0.87 8.84
N TYR A 60 8.56 1.56 8.54
CA TYR A 60 9.91 1.13 8.95
C TYR A 60 10.04 0.91 10.47
N GLY A 61 9.57 1.84 11.29
CA GLY A 61 9.61 1.71 12.75
C GLY A 61 8.74 0.58 13.32
N LEU A 62 7.79 0.06 12.53
CA LEU A 62 6.99 -1.12 12.87
C LEU A 62 7.79 -2.41 12.67
N MET A 63 8.81 -2.38 11.82
CA MET A 63 9.61 -3.54 11.44
C MET A 63 10.93 -3.60 12.23
N GLU A 64 11.40 -2.50 12.80
CA GLU A 64 12.63 -2.49 13.60
C GLU A 64 12.51 -3.44 14.82
N PRO A 65 13.59 -4.15 15.20
CA PRO A 65 13.61 -5.03 16.37
C PRO A 65 13.69 -4.20 17.66
N GLN A 66 12.59 -3.50 17.97
CA GLN A 66 12.48 -2.56 19.08
C GLN A 66 11.25 -2.87 19.96
N PRO A 67 11.28 -2.54 21.27
CA PRO A 67 10.29 -3.03 22.24
C PRO A 67 8.83 -2.62 21.97
N TYR A 68 8.60 -1.53 21.25
CA TYR A 68 7.30 -0.98 20.93
C TYR A 68 6.77 -1.42 19.56
N ALA A 69 7.54 -2.17 18.76
CA ALA A 69 7.17 -2.51 17.38
C ALA A 69 5.80 -3.22 17.33
N HIS A 70 5.61 -4.21 18.21
CA HIS A 70 4.34 -4.90 18.36
C HIS A 70 3.20 -3.93 18.74
N GLN A 71 3.41 -3.08 19.74
CA GLN A 71 2.39 -2.13 20.20
C GLN A 71 2.00 -1.14 19.09
N MET A 72 2.99 -0.62 18.36
CA MET A 72 2.76 0.30 17.25
C MET A 72 2.00 -0.38 16.11
N GLN A 73 2.31 -1.65 15.80
CA GLN A 73 1.52 -2.44 14.85
C GLN A 73 0.06 -2.56 15.32
N GLN A 74 -0.18 -2.93 16.59
CA GLN A 74 -1.54 -3.04 17.13
C GLN A 74 -2.30 -1.71 17.09
N GLU A 75 -1.62 -0.60 17.34
CA GLU A 75 -2.23 0.73 17.25
C GLU A 75 -2.63 1.07 15.81
N MET A 76 -1.73 0.88 14.83
CA MET A 76 -2.05 1.10 13.42
C MET A 76 -3.23 0.23 12.95
N MET A 77 -3.23 -1.06 13.33
CA MET A 77 -4.33 -1.98 13.01
C MET A 77 -5.66 -1.47 13.57
N ARG A 78 -5.70 -1.12 14.86
CA ARG A 78 -6.89 -0.59 15.52
C ARG A 78 -7.37 0.73 14.91
N GLU A 79 -6.46 1.63 14.55
CA GLU A 79 -6.81 2.89 13.90
C GLU A 79 -7.47 2.65 12.54
N ILE A 80 -6.90 1.75 11.73
CA ILE A 80 -7.46 1.38 10.43
C ILE A 80 -8.82 0.70 10.59
N GLU A 81 -8.97 -0.21 11.54
CA GLU A 81 -10.24 -0.87 11.84
C GLU A 81 -11.33 0.14 12.25
N THR A 82 -10.96 1.09 13.10
CA THR A 82 -11.87 2.13 13.62
C THR A 82 -12.29 3.11 12.53
N ALA A 83 -11.33 3.60 11.75
CA ALA A 83 -11.58 4.55 10.67
C ALA A 83 -12.27 3.90 9.47
N HIS A 84 -12.07 2.59 9.29
CA HIS A 84 -12.62 1.76 8.25
C HIS A 84 -12.55 2.43 6.86
N PRO A 85 -11.33 2.74 6.38
CA PRO A 85 -11.12 3.62 5.23
C PRO A 85 -11.77 3.11 3.97
N LYS A 86 -12.03 4.02 3.02
CA LYS A 86 -12.62 3.63 1.74
C LYS A 86 -11.68 2.78 0.90
N PHE A 87 -10.38 3.08 0.96
CA PHE A 87 -9.34 2.35 0.26
C PHE A 87 -8.22 1.92 1.21
N LEU A 88 -7.75 0.69 1.01
CA LEU A 88 -6.47 0.21 1.51
C LEU A 88 -5.54 -0.02 0.32
N VAL A 89 -4.29 0.43 0.45
CA VAL A 89 -3.24 0.19 -0.55
C VAL A 89 -2.18 -0.68 0.10
N MET A 90 -2.07 -1.93 -0.31
CA MET A 90 -1.05 -2.85 0.17
C MET A 90 0.15 -2.81 -0.77
N VAL A 91 1.30 -2.39 -0.26
CA VAL A 91 2.54 -2.31 -1.03
C VAL A 91 3.40 -3.51 -0.71
N VAL A 92 3.44 -4.46 -1.65
CA VAL A 92 4.25 -5.67 -1.57
C VAL A 92 5.56 -5.44 -2.32
N VAL A 93 6.38 -4.57 -1.74
CA VAL A 93 7.74 -4.26 -2.19
C VAL A 93 8.64 -4.28 -0.96
N ASN A 94 9.70 -5.08 -0.97
CA ASN A 94 10.51 -5.30 0.26
C ASN A 94 11.03 -3.99 0.86
N LYS A 95 11.47 -3.06 0.00
CA LYS A 95 12.01 -1.75 0.40
C LYS A 95 10.98 -0.81 1.01
N SER A 96 9.69 -1.06 0.83
CA SER A 96 8.60 -0.27 1.41
C SER A 96 8.32 -0.61 2.87
N TRP A 97 8.87 -1.71 3.35
CA TRP A 97 8.73 -2.16 4.74
C TRP A 97 10.08 -2.30 5.45
N LEU A 98 11.11 -2.77 4.73
CA LEU A 98 12.39 -3.19 5.30
C LEU A 98 12.22 -4.22 6.43
N ALA A 99 11.22 -5.10 6.30
CA ALA A 99 11.02 -6.21 7.21
C ALA A 99 12.26 -7.12 7.21
N GLY A 100 12.86 -7.27 8.38
CA GLY A 100 13.99 -8.15 8.65
C GLY A 100 13.55 -9.46 9.30
N ARG A 101 14.53 -10.32 9.58
CA ARG A 101 14.31 -11.64 10.20
C ARG A 101 13.65 -11.55 11.58
N ASP A 102 14.01 -10.54 12.35
CA ASP A 102 13.56 -10.37 13.74
C ASP A 102 12.38 -9.39 13.86
N SER A 103 11.84 -8.93 12.72
CA SER A 103 10.68 -8.05 12.67
C SER A 103 9.42 -8.81 13.07
N ASP A 104 8.58 -8.20 13.89
CA ASP A 104 7.22 -8.68 14.10
C ASP A 104 6.43 -8.60 12.78
N GLN A 105 5.80 -9.71 12.40
CA GLN A 105 5.05 -9.86 11.16
C GLN A 105 3.52 -9.81 11.38
N SER A 106 3.06 -9.43 12.57
CA SER A 106 1.64 -9.48 12.96
C SER A 106 0.78 -8.62 12.05
N ILE A 107 1.21 -7.40 11.73
CA ILE A 107 0.48 -6.50 10.83
C ILE A 107 0.35 -7.05 9.40
N LEU A 108 1.33 -7.80 8.89
CA LEU A 108 1.26 -8.36 7.54
C LEU A 108 0.20 -9.47 7.47
N ARG A 109 0.23 -10.41 8.44
CA ARG A 109 -0.79 -11.46 8.55
C ARG A 109 -2.19 -10.88 8.78
N TRP A 110 -2.29 -9.85 9.62
CA TRP A 110 -3.55 -9.15 9.86
C TRP A 110 -4.05 -8.50 8.57
N ALA A 111 -3.18 -7.83 7.81
CA ALA A 111 -3.59 -7.10 6.63
C ALA A 111 -4.17 -8.01 5.56
N ASP A 112 -3.57 -9.19 5.33
CA ASP A 112 -4.12 -10.20 4.42
C ASP A 112 -5.54 -10.61 4.85
N ALA A 113 -5.70 -11.03 6.11
CA ALA A 113 -7.00 -11.48 6.63
C ALA A 113 -8.05 -10.35 6.65
N TYR A 114 -7.63 -9.13 7.00
CA TYR A 114 -8.51 -7.97 7.10
C TYR A 114 -8.99 -7.52 5.72
N CYS A 115 -8.10 -7.52 4.71
CA CYS A 115 -8.46 -7.22 3.33
C CYS A 115 -9.41 -8.28 2.77
N ASP A 116 -9.10 -9.57 2.91
CA ASP A 116 -9.95 -10.67 2.42
C ASP A 116 -11.38 -10.60 2.98
N THR A 117 -11.49 -10.27 4.27
CA THR A 117 -12.78 -10.20 4.96
C THR A 117 -13.57 -8.95 4.54
N ASN A 118 -12.94 -7.76 4.56
CA ASN A 118 -13.66 -6.49 4.56
C ASN A 118 -13.55 -5.70 3.25
N TYR A 119 -12.67 -6.09 2.33
CA TYR A 119 -12.38 -5.35 1.11
C TYR A 119 -12.40 -6.24 -0.13
N GLU A 120 -12.62 -5.60 -1.28
CA GLU A 120 -12.49 -6.21 -2.60
C GLU A 120 -11.24 -5.66 -3.30
N GLU A 121 -10.45 -6.53 -3.93
CA GLU A 121 -9.34 -6.10 -4.78
C GLU A 121 -9.91 -5.40 -6.03
N VAL A 122 -9.58 -4.14 -6.23
CA VAL A 122 -10.01 -3.33 -7.38
C VAL A 122 -8.84 -2.84 -8.23
N GLY A 123 -7.62 -3.17 -7.86
CA GLY A 123 -6.45 -2.85 -8.67
C GLY A 123 -5.21 -3.67 -8.32
N LEU A 124 -4.43 -3.96 -9.35
CA LEU A 124 -3.11 -4.56 -9.27
C LEU A 124 -2.12 -3.72 -10.08
N ILE A 125 -0.96 -3.44 -9.49
CA ILE A 125 0.17 -2.80 -10.15
C ILE A 125 1.36 -3.75 -10.04
N ASN A 126 1.77 -4.33 -11.17
CA ASN A 126 2.95 -5.20 -11.22
C ASN A 126 4.17 -4.38 -11.58
N ILE A 127 5.23 -4.50 -10.77
CA ILE A 127 6.45 -3.70 -10.88
C ILE A 127 7.61 -4.62 -11.22
N SER A 128 8.38 -4.26 -12.24
CA SER A 128 9.60 -4.96 -12.61
C SER A 128 10.67 -4.00 -13.14
N ASP A 129 11.88 -4.52 -13.33
CA ASP A 129 12.97 -3.77 -13.98
C ASP A 129 12.63 -3.39 -15.43
N ARG A 130 11.73 -4.13 -16.08
CA ARG A 130 11.31 -3.89 -17.46
C ARG A 130 10.22 -2.82 -17.58
N GLY A 131 9.59 -2.45 -16.47
CA GLY A 131 8.49 -1.49 -16.45
C GLY A 131 7.40 -1.87 -15.47
N THR A 132 6.23 -1.28 -15.69
CA THR A 132 5.09 -1.39 -14.77
C THR A 132 3.81 -1.60 -15.54
N ASP A 133 3.08 -2.65 -15.16
CA ASP A 133 1.76 -2.93 -15.69
C ASP A 133 0.70 -2.45 -14.69
N TYR A 134 -0.28 -1.69 -15.18
CA TYR A 134 -1.34 -1.11 -14.36
C TYR A 134 -2.67 -1.74 -14.73
N TYR A 135 -3.26 -2.45 -13.77
CA TYR A 135 -4.60 -3.03 -13.87
C TYR A 135 -5.51 -2.32 -12.86
N LEU A 136 -5.97 -1.13 -13.23
CA LEU A 136 -6.87 -0.32 -12.41
C LEU A 136 -8.33 -0.65 -12.78
N SER A 137 -9.20 -0.78 -11.78
CA SER A 137 -10.60 -1.25 -11.93
C SER A 137 -10.75 -2.76 -12.21
N GLY A 138 -9.84 -3.56 -11.64
CA GLY A 138 -9.84 -5.01 -11.71
C GLY A 138 -8.79 -5.56 -12.67
N ARG A 139 -8.29 -6.77 -12.39
CA ARG A 139 -7.33 -7.48 -13.23
C ARG A 139 -8.00 -8.65 -13.97
N PRO A 140 -7.52 -9.03 -15.17
CA PRO A 140 -7.92 -10.27 -15.81
C PRO A 140 -7.60 -11.50 -14.93
N PRO A 141 -8.41 -12.58 -14.97
CA PRO A 141 -8.21 -13.75 -14.10
C PRO A 141 -6.84 -14.44 -14.24
N ASN A 142 -6.21 -14.33 -15.40
CA ASN A 142 -4.92 -14.94 -15.71
C ASN A 142 -3.71 -14.05 -15.35
N VAL A 143 -3.94 -12.83 -14.88
CA VAL A 143 -2.87 -11.93 -14.42
C VAL A 143 -2.66 -12.17 -12.94
N THR A 144 -1.45 -12.59 -12.58
CA THR A 144 -1.04 -12.79 -11.18
C THR A 144 -0.09 -11.67 -10.73
N PRO A 145 -0.04 -11.37 -9.43
CA PRO A 145 0.95 -10.45 -8.88
C PRO A 145 2.39 -10.88 -9.16
N THR A 146 3.28 -9.91 -9.44
CA THR A 146 4.74 -10.11 -9.50
C THR A 146 5.37 -10.12 -8.10
N ALA A 147 6.68 -10.37 -8.00
CA ALA A 147 7.39 -10.31 -6.72
C ALA A 147 7.23 -8.93 -6.05
N ASP A 148 7.49 -7.86 -6.81
CA ASP A 148 7.19 -6.50 -6.40
C ASP A 148 5.87 -6.06 -7.03
N HIS A 149 4.88 -5.76 -6.21
CA HIS A 149 3.57 -5.34 -6.68
C HIS A 149 2.82 -4.48 -5.64
N ILE A 150 1.73 -3.86 -6.08
CA ILE A 150 0.81 -3.12 -5.21
C ILE A 150 -0.61 -3.57 -5.49
N LEU A 151 -1.36 -3.80 -4.42
CA LEU A 151 -2.79 -4.10 -4.46
C LEU A 151 -3.59 -2.91 -3.95
N ILE A 152 -4.65 -2.56 -4.67
CA ILE A 152 -5.62 -1.55 -4.25
C ILE A 152 -6.91 -2.26 -3.88
N TYR A 153 -7.32 -2.07 -2.64
CA TYR A 153 -8.51 -2.65 -2.06
C TYR A 153 -9.55 -1.56 -1.82
N ARG A 154 -10.81 -1.82 -2.20
CA ARG A 154 -11.97 -0.97 -1.90
C ARG A 154 -12.81 -1.64 -0.83
N ARG A 155 -13.28 -0.86 0.14
CA ARG A 155 -14.15 -1.37 1.21
C ARG A 155 -15.42 -1.99 0.62
N LYS A 156 -15.81 -3.17 1.07
CA LYS A 156 -17.09 -3.81 0.69
C LYS A 156 -18.27 -2.96 1.18
N ALA A 157 -19.41 -3.08 0.50
CA ALA A 157 -20.65 -2.42 0.88
C ALA A 157 -21.27 -3.07 2.12
#